data_AF-A0A7Y2JSX5-F1
#
_entry.id   AF-A0A7Y2JSX5-F1
#
_cell.length_a   1.000
_cell.length_b   1.000
_cell.length_c   1.000
_cell.angle_alpha   90.00
_cell.angle_beta   90.00
_cell.angle_gamma   90.00
#
_symmetry.space_group_name_H-M   'P 1'
#
loop_
_entity.id
_entity.type
_entity.pdbx_description
1 polymer ?
#
loop_
_entity_poly.entity_id
_entity_poly.type
_entity_poly.pdbx_seq_one_letter_code
_entity_poly.pdbx_strand_id
1 'polypeptide(L)'
;MTTSIADPFEVDLGAHGIKPAKVHANWCAAALAEAAVQREEGIVTNQGAFTVVTAPHTGRSPKDKFVVQEPGSAPDIWWDNNAALDPDAFDRLHDDIRAHLTNQELFVQDLHGGAAPEYRLAVRFITPNAWSALFVRNMFIRPRLEDLVGFEPGFLVLHAPEYQADPERHGTRTGTVIALNFAKRMILVAGTRYGGELKKSIFTVLNYLLPAQGVLPMHCSANVGPDGETAIFFGLSGTGKTTLSADPTRHLIGDDEHGWSPDGVFNFEGGCYAKVIRLDPEHEPEIYAATQQFGTVLENVTLDPLSRSVDFDSEEITENTRASYPIDFIPNHMPGGIGGHPSDVVFLTADAFGVMPPIARLTAVQAKYHFLSGYTAKVAGTERGVTEPSATFSACFGAPFLPRHPNVYATMLGERIEQHGARVWLVNTGWTGGPYGTGTRMPIAHT
;
A
#
# COMPACT_ATOMS: atom_id res chain seq x y z
N MET A 1 4.05 13.04 38.25
CA MET A 1 5.33 12.46 37.78
C MET A 1 5.25 12.46 36.27
N THR A 2 6.12 13.16 35.56
CA THR A 2 6.20 13.11 34.09
C THR A 2 7.16 11.97 33.72
N THR A 3 6.60 10.84 33.30
CA THR A 3 7.36 9.78 32.63
C THR A 3 7.69 10.27 31.23
N SER A 4 8.88 10.85 31.04
CA SER A 4 9.35 11.25 29.71
C SER A 4 9.70 10.00 28.90
N ILE A 5 9.19 9.91 27.67
CA ILE A 5 9.67 8.94 26.69
C ILE A 5 11.12 9.33 26.36
N ALA A 6 12.05 8.39 26.46
CA ALA A 6 13.44 8.61 26.07
C ALA A 6 13.58 8.43 24.55
N ASP A 7 14.42 9.26 23.91
CA ASP A 7 14.78 9.12 22.48
C ASP A 7 16.07 8.28 22.40
N PRO A 8 16.00 6.99 22.01
CA PRO A 8 17.18 6.13 22.02
C PRO A 8 18.07 6.28 20.77
N PHE A 9 17.58 6.99 19.74
CA PHE A 9 18.27 7.18 18.46
C PHE A 9 18.37 8.67 18.13
N GLU A 10 19.56 9.13 17.75
CA GLU A 10 19.78 10.46 17.22
C GLU A 10 19.83 10.41 15.68
N VAL A 11 18.98 11.20 15.03
CA VAL A 11 18.97 11.37 13.58
C VAL A 11 19.12 12.85 13.24
N ASP A 12 20.21 13.21 12.57
CA ASP A 12 20.45 14.57 12.11
C ASP A 12 19.69 14.84 10.80
N LEU A 13 18.63 15.63 10.89
CA LEU A 13 17.85 16.08 9.73
C LEU A 13 18.45 17.31 9.04
N GLY A 14 19.50 17.91 9.61
CA GLY A 14 20.27 19.00 9.01
C GLY A 14 20.91 18.59 7.68
N ALA A 15 21.33 17.32 7.55
CA ALA A 15 21.79 16.74 6.29
C ALA A 15 20.72 16.75 5.18
N HIS A 16 19.44 16.75 5.56
CA HIS A 16 18.30 16.89 4.64
C HIS A 16 17.84 18.35 4.50
N GLY A 17 18.55 19.30 5.12
CA GLY A 17 18.23 20.73 5.12
C GLY A 17 16.99 21.10 5.95
N ILE A 18 16.62 20.26 6.92
CA ILE A 18 15.52 20.51 7.85
C ILE A 18 16.11 20.80 9.24
N LYS A 19 15.64 21.86 9.89
CA LYS A 19 16.02 22.18 11.28
C LYS A 19 14.82 21.99 12.19
N PRO A 20 14.54 20.78 12.67
CA PRO A 20 13.38 20.52 13.52
C PRO A 20 13.53 21.14 14.91
N ALA A 21 12.41 21.41 15.58
CA ALA A 21 12.43 21.77 17.00
C ALA A 21 12.76 20.55 17.88
N LYS A 22 12.29 19.36 17.48
CA LYS A 22 12.58 18.08 18.14
C LYS A 22 12.43 16.93 17.14
N VAL A 23 13.21 15.86 17.32
CA VAL A 23 13.15 14.65 16.50
C VAL A 23 12.83 13.45 17.38
N HIS A 24 11.87 12.65 16.94
CA HIS A 24 11.45 11.40 17.55
C HIS A 24 11.75 10.24 16.61
N ALA A 25 12.95 9.69 16.73
CA ALA A 25 13.45 8.68 15.82
C ALA A 25 13.10 7.26 16.29
N ASN A 26 12.51 6.48 15.39
CA ASN A 26 12.24 5.05 15.51
C ASN A 26 11.45 4.67 16.77
N TRP A 27 10.56 5.56 17.22
CA TRP A 27 9.64 5.31 18.32
C TRP A 27 8.80 4.05 18.08
N CYS A 28 8.53 3.33 19.17
CA CYS A 28 7.70 2.13 19.14
C CYS A 28 6.21 2.48 19.01
N ALA A 29 5.38 1.47 18.76
CA ALA A 29 3.95 1.67 18.57
C ALA A 29 3.26 2.35 19.77
N ALA A 30 3.68 2.01 20.99
CA ALA A 30 3.13 2.62 22.21
C ALA A 30 3.41 4.12 22.29
N ALA A 31 4.68 4.52 22.15
CA ALA A 31 5.09 5.92 22.19
C ALA A 31 4.41 6.75 21.07
N LEU A 32 4.28 6.19 19.87
CA LEU A 32 3.60 6.85 18.75
C LEU A 32 2.09 7.00 18.98
N ALA A 33 1.41 5.97 19.50
CA ALA A 33 -0.01 6.03 19.80
C ALA A 33 -0.30 7.03 20.94
N GLU A 34 0.51 7.03 21.99
CA GLU A 34 0.41 8.02 23.08
C GLU A 34 0.57 9.45 22.57
N ALA A 35 1.61 9.70 21.76
CA ALA A 35 1.83 11.00 21.16
C ALA A 35 0.69 11.42 20.23
N ALA A 36 0.18 10.52 19.39
CA ALA A 36 -0.92 10.80 18.48
C ALA A 36 -2.20 11.20 19.24
N VAL A 37 -2.52 10.52 20.35
CA VAL A 37 -3.64 10.88 21.23
C VAL A 37 -3.41 12.22 21.92
N GLN A 38 -2.20 12.45 22.47
CA GLN A 38 -1.87 13.72 23.15
C GLN A 38 -1.93 14.92 22.20
N ARG A 39 -1.60 14.70 20.92
CA ARG A 39 -1.61 15.71 19.85
C ARG A 39 -2.96 15.87 19.18
N GLU A 40 -4.00 15.18 19.68
CA GLU A 40 -5.36 15.22 19.14
C GLU A 40 -5.41 14.82 17.64
N GLU A 41 -4.49 13.96 17.20
CA GLU A 41 -4.45 13.45 15.83
C GLU A 41 -5.55 12.40 15.58
N GLY A 42 -6.14 11.88 16.64
CA GLY A 42 -7.14 10.82 16.63
C GLY A 42 -7.47 10.36 18.05
N ILE A 43 -8.22 9.26 18.17
CA ILE A 43 -8.67 8.73 19.46
C ILE A 43 -8.52 7.21 19.52
N VAL A 44 -8.62 6.63 20.72
CA VAL A 44 -8.58 5.18 20.91
C VAL A 44 -9.99 4.58 20.98
N THR A 45 -10.19 3.43 20.33
CA THR A 45 -11.40 2.61 20.44
C THR A 45 -11.51 1.97 21.82
N ASN A 46 -12.67 1.41 22.14
CA ASN A 46 -12.87 0.62 23.35
C ASN A 46 -11.96 -0.63 23.44
N GLN A 47 -11.45 -1.12 22.31
CA GLN A 47 -10.53 -2.26 22.25
C GLN A 47 -9.05 -1.83 22.21
N GLY A 48 -8.76 -0.52 22.16
CA GLY A 48 -7.40 0.02 22.24
C GLY A 48 -6.69 0.24 20.90
N ALA A 49 -7.35 0.01 19.76
CA ALA A 49 -6.84 0.46 18.47
C ALA A 49 -6.93 1.99 18.36
N PHE A 50 -6.01 2.61 17.62
CA PHE A 50 -6.04 4.05 17.34
C PHE A 50 -6.88 4.33 16.11
N THR A 51 -7.69 5.39 16.12
CA THR A 51 -8.50 5.81 14.98
C THR A 51 -8.13 7.19 14.51
N VAL A 52 -8.18 7.41 13.20
CA VAL A 52 -7.86 8.70 12.56
C VAL A 52 -8.83 8.99 11.42
N VAL A 53 -9.12 10.27 11.18
CA VAL A 53 -9.90 10.73 10.04
C VAL A 53 -8.97 11.50 9.08
N THR A 54 -8.94 11.08 7.82
CA THR A 54 -8.10 11.64 6.76
C THR A 54 -8.89 12.40 5.69
N ALA A 55 -10.21 12.57 5.92
CA ALA A 55 -11.06 13.43 5.10
C ALA A 55 -10.45 14.84 4.90
N PRO A 56 -10.59 15.44 3.70
CA PRO A 56 -11.39 14.95 2.57
C PRO A 56 -10.70 13.84 1.75
N HIS A 57 -9.43 13.53 2.01
CA HIS A 57 -8.66 12.51 1.30
C HIS A 57 -8.85 11.12 1.93
N THR A 58 -9.98 10.49 1.63
CA THR A 58 -10.30 9.13 2.13
C THR A 58 -9.82 8.01 1.21
N GLY A 59 -8.90 8.34 0.29
CA GLY A 59 -8.37 7.47 -0.74
C GLY A 59 -7.23 8.14 -1.51
N ARG A 60 -6.67 7.42 -2.49
CA ARG A 60 -5.55 7.93 -3.30
C ARG A 60 -5.95 9.09 -4.19
N SER A 61 -4.96 9.92 -4.51
CA SER A 61 -5.06 11.07 -5.43
C SER A 61 -4.21 10.84 -6.68
N PRO A 62 -4.57 9.87 -7.56
CA PRO A 62 -3.71 9.45 -8.68
C PRO A 62 -3.40 10.57 -9.69
N LYS A 63 -4.28 11.57 -9.80
CA LYS A 63 -4.08 12.74 -10.67
C LYS A 63 -3.15 13.80 -10.08
N ASP A 64 -2.77 13.65 -8.82
CA ASP A 64 -1.84 14.53 -8.09
C ASP A 64 -0.49 13.84 -7.83
N LYS A 65 -0.28 12.66 -8.42
CA LYS A 65 0.99 11.95 -8.40
C LYS A 65 1.82 12.34 -9.62
N PHE A 66 3.09 12.68 -9.38
CA PHE A 66 4.03 13.10 -10.40
C PHE A 66 5.35 12.35 -10.31
N VAL A 67 6.02 12.19 -11.46
CA VAL A 67 7.40 11.73 -11.56
C VAL A 67 8.22 12.86 -12.17
N VAL A 68 9.33 13.20 -11.52
CA VAL A 68 10.23 14.25 -12.03
C VAL A 68 10.87 13.79 -13.34
N GLN A 69 10.80 14.65 -14.36
CA GLN A 69 11.36 14.39 -15.68
C GLN A 69 12.87 14.64 -15.69
N GLU A 70 13.62 13.83 -14.95
CA GLU A 70 15.09 13.90 -14.89
C GLU A 70 15.75 12.92 -15.90
N PRO A 71 16.94 13.24 -16.46
CA PRO A 71 17.51 12.51 -17.59
C PRO A 71 17.78 11.01 -17.37
N GLY A 72 18.09 10.58 -16.15
CA GLY A 72 18.46 9.20 -15.82
C GLY A 72 17.30 8.23 -15.87
N SER A 73 16.13 8.65 -15.38
CA SER A 73 14.90 7.82 -15.34
C SER A 73 13.97 8.09 -16.52
N ALA A 74 13.96 9.29 -17.10
CA ALA A 74 12.97 9.67 -18.10
C ALA A 74 12.80 8.73 -19.31
N PRO A 75 13.85 8.09 -19.86
CA PRO A 75 13.70 7.12 -20.95
C PRO A 75 12.91 5.86 -20.57
N ASP A 76 12.89 5.51 -19.29
CA ASP A 76 12.27 4.29 -18.76
C ASP A 76 10.83 4.51 -18.26
N ILE A 77 10.41 5.78 -18.09
CA ILE A 77 9.10 6.13 -17.56
C ILE A 77 8.03 6.05 -18.66
N TRP A 78 6.92 5.41 -18.34
CA TRP A 78 5.69 5.40 -19.12
C TRP A 78 4.88 6.67 -18.86
N TRP A 79 5.21 7.71 -19.63
CA TRP A 79 4.64 9.04 -19.48
C TRP A 79 3.15 9.15 -19.82
N ASP A 80 2.56 8.22 -20.59
CA ASP A 80 1.11 8.24 -20.84
C ASP A 80 0.28 7.96 -19.56
N ASN A 81 0.90 7.36 -18.55
CA ASN A 81 0.27 6.99 -17.28
C ASN A 81 0.82 7.77 -16.08
N ASN A 82 2.03 8.32 -16.18
CA ASN A 82 2.69 9.05 -15.09
C ASN A 82 2.79 10.53 -15.45
N ALA A 83 2.23 11.43 -14.64
CA ALA A 83 2.33 12.87 -14.88
C ALA A 83 3.78 13.35 -14.67
N ALA A 84 4.29 14.14 -15.60
CA ALA A 84 5.62 14.73 -15.50
C ALA A 84 5.63 15.95 -14.56
N LEU A 85 6.70 16.08 -13.78
CA LEU A 85 7.02 17.30 -13.04
C LEU A 85 8.39 17.81 -13.47
N ASP A 86 8.48 19.11 -13.66
CA ASP A 86 9.75 19.77 -13.98
C ASP A 86 10.74 19.70 -12.80
N PRO A 87 12.03 19.42 -13.03
CA PRO A 87 13.02 19.36 -11.96
C PRO A 87 13.12 20.62 -11.10
N ASP A 88 13.05 21.82 -11.70
CA ASP A 88 13.12 23.06 -10.93
C ASP A 88 11.84 23.28 -10.11
N ALA A 89 10.69 22.81 -10.62
CA ALA A 89 9.43 22.83 -9.88
C ALA A 89 9.46 21.91 -8.66
N PHE A 90 10.04 20.71 -8.80
CA PHE A 90 10.30 19.82 -7.67
C PHE A 90 11.22 20.47 -6.63
N ASP A 91 12.26 21.18 -7.06
CA ASP A 91 13.21 21.83 -6.15
C ASP A 91 12.56 22.96 -5.36
N ARG A 92 11.72 23.78 -6.01
CA ARG A 92 10.90 24.79 -5.30
C ARG A 92 9.95 24.15 -4.29
N LEU A 93 9.26 23.07 -4.67
CA LEU A 93 8.36 22.35 -3.77
C LEU A 93 9.11 21.77 -2.57
N HIS A 94 10.27 21.17 -2.82
CA HIS A 94 11.13 20.62 -1.78
C HIS A 94 11.59 21.71 -0.80
N ASP A 95 12.04 22.86 -1.31
CA ASP A 95 12.46 24.00 -0.49
C ASP A 95 11.34 24.48 0.42
N ASP A 96 10.13 24.64 -0.11
CA ASP A 96 8.98 25.12 0.65
C ASP A 96 8.50 24.07 1.69
N ILE A 97 8.53 22.77 1.36
CA ILE A 97 8.23 21.69 2.31
C ILE A 97 9.26 21.65 3.45
N ARG A 98 10.56 21.79 3.15
CA ARG A 98 11.60 21.85 4.20
C ARG A 98 11.41 23.05 5.10
N ALA A 99 11.07 24.21 4.53
CA ALA A 99 10.76 25.41 5.29
C ALA A 99 9.54 25.20 6.18
N HIS A 100 8.50 24.53 5.68
CA HIS A 100 7.31 24.18 6.46
C HIS A 100 7.63 23.27 7.64
N LEU A 101 8.42 22.20 7.43
CA LEU A 101 8.77 21.22 8.47
C LEU A 101 9.80 21.75 9.49
N THR A 102 10.54 22.80 9.15
CA THR A 102 11.51 23.43 10.05
C THR A 102 10.81 24.04 11.28
N ASN A 103 11.45 23.92 12.45
CA ASN A 103 10.93 24.27 13.77
C ASN A 103 9.68 23.48 14.23
N GLN A 104 9.31 22.40 13.54
CA GLN A 104 8.31 21.46 14.03
C GLN A 104 8.95 20.32 14.82
N GLU A 105 8.16 19.68 15.66
CA GLU A 105 8.46 18.34 16.19
C GLU A 105 8.20 17.31 15.08
N LEU A 106 9.19 16.47 14.77
CA LEU A 106 9.13 15.51 13.66
C LEU A 106 9.35 14.09 14.16
N PHE A 107 8.60 13.16 13.59
CA PHE A 107 8.76 11.73 13.78
C PHE A 107 9.52 11.15 12.59
N VAL A 108 10.53 10.32 12.90
CA VAL A 108 11.35 9.65 11.91
C VAL A 108 11.18 8.14 12.07
N GLN A 109 10.94 7.43 10.98
CA GLN A 109 10.97 5.96 10.96
C GLN A 109 11.89 5.49 9.82
N ASP A 110 12.90 4.72 10.20
CA ASP A 110 13.84 4.04 9.33
C ASP A 110 13.38 2.58 9.18
N LEU A 111 12.95 2.23 7.97
CA LEU A 111 12.24 0.99 7.66
C LEU A 111 12.76 0.38 6.36
N HIS A 112 12.39 -0.88 6.08
CA HIS A 112 12.70 -1.53 4.81
C HIS A 112 11.43 -1.79 3.99
N GLY A 113 11.50 -1.53 2.68
CA GLY A 113 10.59 -2.09 1.69
C GLY A 113 11.24 -3.30 1.02
N GLY A 114 10.66 -4.49 1.15
CA GLY A 114 11.23 -5.75 0.64
C GLY A 114 11.82 -6.62 1.75
N ALA A 115 11.30 -7.83 1.88
CA ALA A 115 11.74 -8.81 2.88
C ALA A 115 13.03 -9.55 2.48
N ALA A 116 13.30 -9.71 1.19
CA ALA A 116 14.54 -10.29 0.70
C ALA A 116 15.72 -9.31 0.88
N PRO A 117 16.73 -9.63 1.73
CA PRO A 117 17.81 -8.69 2.08
C PRO A 117 18.60 -8.14 0.89
N GLU A 118 18.73 -8.91 -0.19
CA GLU A 118 19.48 -8.58 -1.40
C GLU A 118 18.77 -7.50 -2.24
N TYR A 119 17.44 -7.40 -2.11
CA TYR A 119 16.58 -6.54 -2.93
C TYR A 119 15.87 -5.46 -2.10
N ARG A 120 16.05 -5.43 -0.77
CA ARG A 120 15.35 -4.50 0.11
C ARG A 120 15.80 -3.06 -0.13
N LEU A 121 14.84 -2.15 -0.04
CA LEU A 121 15.04 -0.71 -0.07
C LEU A 121 15.01 -0.16 1.36
N ALA A 122 16.10 0.44 1.82
CA ALA A 122 16.11 1.24 3.05
C ALA A 122 15.35 2.55 2.81
N VAL A 123 14.33 2.83 3.62
CA VAL A 123 13.46 4.01 3.49
C VAL A 123 13.44 4.77 4.81
N ARG A 124 13.69 6.08 4.75
CA ARG A 124 13.48 7.00 5.87
C ARG A 124 12.21 7.81 5.63
N PHE A 125 11.25 7.70 6.54
CA PHE A 125 10.06 8.55 6.58
C PHE A 125 10.26 9.69 7.57
N ILE A 126 9.90 10.90 7.17
CA ILE A 126 9.90 12.09 8.03
C ILE A 126 8.51 12.72 7.96
N THR A 127 7.85 12.86 9.11
CA THR A 127 6.46 13.35 9.20
C THR A 127 6.25 14.14 10.48
N PRO A 128 5.41 15.21 10.49
CA PRO A 128 5.04 15.92 11.71
C PRO A 128 3.96 15.18 12.53
N ASN A 129 3.32 14.15 11.96
CA ASN A 129 2.26 13.39 12.63
C ASN A 129 2.76 12.08 13.22
N ALA A 130 2.44 11.84 14.49
CA ALA A 130 2.76 10.61 15.19
C ALA A 130 1.99 9.42 14.62
N TRP A 131 0.71 9.61 14.26
CA TRP A 131 -0.10 8.53 13.69
C TRP A 131 0.42 8.08 12.32
N SER A 132 0.92 9.00 11.47
CA SER A 132 1.49 8.64 10.17
C SER A 132 2.80 7.87 10.34
N ALA A 133 3.58 8.19 11.37
CA ALA A 133 4.75 7.40 11.76
C ALA A 133 4.34 5.99 12.25
N LEU A 134 3.25 5.87 13.01
CA LEU A 134 2.68 4.57 13.42
C LEU A 134 2.21 3.77 12.20
N PHE A 135 1.54 4.42 11.26
CA PHE A 135 1.09 3.80 10.01
C PHE A 135 2.26 3.20 9.22
N VAL A 136 3.31 3.99 8.93
CA VAL A 136 4.45 3.45 8.16
C VAL A 136 5.19 2.37 8.95
N ARG A 137 5.27 2.49 10.28
CA ARG A 137 5.85 1.46 11.16
C ARG A 137 5.07 0.14 11.08
N ASN A 138 3.76 0.19 10.90
CA ASN A 138 2.94 -0.99 10.66
C ASN A 138 3.19 -1.55 9.25
N MET A 139 3.21 -0.69 8.23
CA MET A 139 3.24 -1.11 6.83
C MET A 139 4.59 -1.59 6.32
N PHE A 140 5.71 -1.07 6.83
CA PHE A 140 7.04 -1.44 6.34
C PHE A 140 7.78 -2.35 7.33
N ILE A 141 8.81 -3.02 6.83
CA ILE A 141 9.57 -4.00 7.60
C ILE A 141 10.46 -3.25 8.58
N ARG A 142 10.26 -3.55 9.87
CA ARG A 142 11.01 -2.94 10.97
C ARG A 142 12.41 -3.57 11.04
N PRO A 143 13.50 -2.78 10.93
CA PRO A 143 14.85 -3.28 11.17
C PRO A 143 15.01 -3.74 12.63
N ARG A 144 16.00 -4.58 12.89
CA ARG A 144 16.42 -4.84 14.27
C ARG A 144 16.99 -3.55 14.86
N LEU A 145 16.86 -3.37 16.17
CA LEU A 145 17.32 -2.14 16.84
C LEU A 145 18.81 -1.86 16.62
N GLU A 146 19.62 -2.91 16.54
CA GLU A 146 21.06 -2.82 16.24
C GLU A 146 21.36 -2.38 14.80
N ASP A 147 20.49 -2.73 13.83
CA ASP A 147 20.64 -2.34 12.42
C ASP A 147 20.24 -0.87 12.18
N LEU A 148 19.62 -0.21 13.16
CA LEU A 148 19.29 1.22 13.09
C LEU A 148 20.52 2.12 13.31
N VAL A 149 21.55 1.60 13.96
CA VAL A 149 22.81 2.33 14.16
C VAL A 149 23.54 2.42 12.82
N GLY A 150 23.71 3.63 12.30
CA GLY A 150 24.32 3.85 10.98
C GLY A 150 23.39 3.52 9.82
N PHE A 151 22.07 3.52 10.03
CA PHE A 151 21.09 3.35 8.96
C PHE A 151 21.24 4.43 7.88
N GLU A 152 21.53 4.01 6.64
CA GLU A 152 21.62 4.88 5.47
C GLU A 152 20.39 4.68 4.57
N PRO A 153 19.52 5.71 4.42
CA PRO A 153 18.33 5.57 3.60
C PRO A 153 18.69 5.51 2.11
N GLY A 154 18.18 4.47 1.44
CA GLY A 154 18.16 4.37 -0.01
C GLY A 154 17.08 5.23 -0.67
N PHE A 155 16.04 5.62 0.07
CA PHE A 155 15.02 6.59 -0.33
C PHE A 155 14.55 7.42 0.88
N LEU A 156 14.24 8.70 0.64
CA LEU A 156 13.68 9.60 1.64
C LEU A 156 12.22 9.94 1.29
N VAL A 157 11.33 9.89 2.28
CA VAL A 157 9.94 10.35 2.15
C VAL A 157 9.73 11.53 3.10
N LEU A 158 9.49 12.71 2.53
CA LEU A 158 9.09 13.90 3.27
C LEU A 158 7.58 14.06 3.20
N HIS A 159 6.93 13.92 4.35
CA HIS A 159 5.49 14.03 4.48
C HIS A 159 5.14 15.34 5.19
N ALA A 160 4.38 16.20 4.50
CA ALA A 160 3.88 17.48 5.00
C ALA A 160 2.37 17.59 4.70
N PRO A 161 1.51 16.81 5.39
CA PRO A 161 0.10 16.67 5.02
C PRO A 161 -0.69 17.98 5.14
N GLU A 162 -0.29 18.88 6.03
CA GLU A 162 -0.90 20.21 6.21
C GLU A 162 -0.36 21.29 5.26
N TYR A 163 0.73 21.01 4.54
CA TYR A 163 1.24 21.92 3.52
C TYR A 163 0.43 21.75 2.22
N GLN A 164 -0.08 22.85 1.67
CA GLN A 164 -0.74 22.85 0.37
C GLN A 164 0.22 23.42 -0.68
N ALA A 165 0.49 22.65 -1.74
CA ALA A 165 1.24 23.15 -2.89
C ALA A 165 0.50 24.31 -3.58
N ASP A 166 1.26 25.18 -4.20
CA ASP A 166 0.79 26.22 -5.10
C ASP A 166 0.94 25.72 -6.54
N PRO A 167 -0.17 25.41 -7.25
CA PRO A 167 -0.13 24.91 -8.62
C PRO A 167 0.70 25.75 -9.59
N GLU A 168 0.65 27.08 -9.47
CA GLU A 168 1.36 27.98 -10.39
C GLU A 168 2.87 27.96 -10.10
N ARG A 169 3.25 27.93 -8.83
CA ARG A 169 4.66 27.94 -8.41
C ARG A 169 5.34 26.58 -8.57
N HIS A 170 4.63 25.52 -8.17
CA HIS A 170 5.17 24.16 -8.06
C HIS A 170 4.82 23.29 -9.28
N GLY A 171 4.07 23.79 -10.26
CA GLY A 171 3.69 23.00 -11.44
C GLY A 171 2.81 21.80 -11.11
N THR A 172 2.07 21.85 -10.01
CA THR A 172 1.15 20.78 -9.58
C THR A 172 -0.26 21.03 -10.12
N ARG A 173 -1.13 20.02 -9.99
CA ARG A 173 -2.53 20.13 -10.41
C ARG A 173 -3.38 20.82 -9.35
N THR A 174 -3.13 20.50 -8.08
CA THR A 174 -3.83 21.04 -6.91
C THR A 174 -2.84 21.29 -5.77
N GLY A 175 -3.34 21.65 -4.59
CA GLY A 175 -2.52 21.72 -3.37
C GLY A 175 -2.08 20.36 -2.84
N THR A 176 -2.72 19.27 -3.27
CA THR A 176 -2.25 17.90 -3.03
C THR A 176 -1.20 17.53 -4.05
N VAL A 177 -0.12 16.89 -3.59
CA VAL A 177 0.97 16.43 -4.46
C VAL A 177 1.69 15.23 -3.87
N ILE A 178 1.98 14.24 -4.73
CA ILE A 178 2.87 13.11 -4.47
C ILE A 178 3.95 13.13 -5.56
N ALA A 179 5.08 13.77 -5.30
CA ALA A 179 6.13 13.97 -6.29
C ALA A 179 7.32 13.02 -6.03
N LEU A 180 7.66 12.18 -7.02
CA LEU A 180 8.75 11.22 -6.96
C LEU A 180 9.94 11.68 -7.80
N ASN A 181 11.14 11.70 -7.22
CA ASN A 181 12.38 12.00 -7.91
C ASN A 181 13.38 10.85 -7.72
N PHE A 182 13.61 10.08 -8.80
CA PHE A 182 14.51 8.91 -8.76
C PHE A 182 15.99 9.30 -8.63
N ALA A 183 16.44 10.37 -9.30
CA ALA A 183 17.82 10.85 -9.18
C ALA A 183 18.15 11.32 -7.77
N LYS A 184 17.23 12.04 -7.12
CA LYS A 184 17.39 12.50 -5.73
C LYS A 184 17.00 11.45 -4.69
N ARG A 185 16.46 10.30 -5.12
CA ARG A 185 15.94 9.23 -4.26
C ARG A 185 14.98 9.76 -3.19
N MET A 186 14.02 10.57 -3.63
CA MET A 186 13.15 11.33 -2.73
C MET A 186 11.70 11.31 -3.19
N ILE A 187 10.79 11.29 -2.23
CA ILE A 187 9.35 11.45 -2.40
C ILE A 187 8.89 12.62 -1.53
N LEU A 188 8.13 13.54 -2.11
CA LEU A 188 7.44 14.61 -1.41
C LEU A 188 5.95 14.30 -1.40
N VAL A 189 5.34 14.22 -0.22
CA VAL A 189 3.91 14.00 -0.04
C VAL A 189 3.34 15.18 0.73
N ALA A 190 2.47 15.96 0.09
CA ALA A 190 1.86 17.14 0.69
C ALA A 190 0.37 17.26 0.34
N GLY A 191 -0.37 17.96 1.20
CA GLY A 191 -1.77 18.29 1.01
C GLY A 191 -2.74 17.11 1.15
N THR A 192 -2.29 15.97 1.66
CA THR A 192 -3.10 14.78 1.91
C THR A 192 -2.60 14.06 3.16
N ARG A 193 -3.53 13.63 4.01
CA ARG A 193 -3.26 12.78 5.18
C ARG A 193 -3.41 11.29 4.87
N TYR A 194 -3.87 10.92 3.68
CA TYR A 194 -4.21 9.52 3.38
C TYR A 194 -2.98 8.61 3.50
N GLY A 195 -3.00 7.67 4.46
CA GLY A 195 -1.84 6.82 4.76
C GLY A 195 -1.36 6.00 3.55
N GLY A 196 -2.31 5.59 2.70
CA GLY A 196 -2.01 4.82 1.49
C GLY A 196 -1.07 5.52 0.49
N GLU A 197 -0.91 6.85 0.52
CA GLU A 197 0.09 7.53 -0.32
C GLU A 197 1.53 7.23 0.12
N LEU A 198 1.78 7.08 1.42
CA LEU A 198 3.10 6.71 1.97
C LEU A 198 3.47 5.29 1.56
N LYS A 199 2.52 4.35 1.64
CA LYS A 199 2.66 2.96 1.18
C LYS A 199 2.92 2.91 -0.34
N LYS A 200 1.97 3.43 -1.13
CA LYS A 200 1.96 3.23 -2.59
C LYS A 200 3.02 4.03 -3.34
N SER A 201 3.55 5.10 -2.76
CA SER A 201 4.69 5.80 -3.32
C SER A 201 5.96 4.95 -3.27
N ILE A 202 6.23 4.24 -2.17
CA ILE A 202 7.33 3.26 -2.10
C ILE A 202 7.08 2.06 -3.01
N PHE A 203 5.85 1.57 -3.09
CA PHE A 203 5.50 0.53 -4.05
C PHE A 203 5.85 0.95 -5.49
N THR A 204 5.57 2.20 -5.84
CA THR A 204 5.94 2.78 -7.14
C THR A 204 7.46 2.77 -7.34
N VAL A 205 8.23 3.12 -6.30
CA VAL A 205 9.71 3.07 -6.36
C VAL A 205 10.22 1.66 -6.60
N LEU A 206 9.70 0.67 -5.87
CA LEU A 206 10.05 -0.74 -6.06
C LEU A 206 9.66 -1.23 -7.47
N ASN A 207 8.51 -0.79 -7.99
CA ASN A 207 8.08 -1.07 -9.36
C ASN A 207 9.03 -0.52 -10.43
N TYR A 208 9.83 0.50 -10.13
CA TYR A 208 10.83 1.05 -11.04
C TYR A 208 12.20 0.36 -10.91
N LEU A 209 12.66 0.15 -9.67
CA LEU A 209 14.02 -0.31 -9.38
C LEU A 209 14.21 -1.81 -9.60
N LEU A 210 13.24 -2.63 -9.17
CA LEU A 210 13.36 -4.08 -9.13
C LEU A 210 13.42 -4.76 -10.51
N PRO A 211 12.71 -4.29 -11.55
CA PRO A 211 12.83 -4.87 -12.88
C PRO A 211 14.26 -4.88 -13.43
N ALA A 212 15.05 -3.82 -13.16
CA ALA A 212 16.45 -3.75 -13.56
C ALA A 212 17.36 -4.74 -12.81
N GLN A 213 16.89 -5.29 -11.70
CA GLN A 213 17.56 -6.31 -10.89
C GLN A 213 17.02 -7.73 -11.19
N GLY A 214 16.17 -7.88 -12.22
CA GLY A 214 15.56 -9.16 -12.57
C GLY A 214 14.45 -9.62 -11.62
N VAL A 215 13.96 -8.74 -10.74
CA VAL A 215 12.85 -9.04 -9.83
C VAL A 215 11.57 -8.48 -10.42
N LEU A 216 10.54 -9.32 -10.55
CA LEU A 216 9.20 -8.90 -10.99
C LEU A 216 8.44 -8.34 -9.79
N PRO A 217 8.18 -7.02 -9.71
CA PRO A 217 7.27 -6.45 -8.72
C PRO A 217 5.81 -6.72 -9.12
N MET A 218 4.97 -7.01 -8.13
CA MET A 218 3.62 -7.53 -8.31
C MET A 218 2.66 -6.85 -7.33
N HIS A 219 1.48 -6.47 -7.83
CA HIS A 219 0.36 -6.03 -7.01
C HIS A 219 -0.59 -7.21 -6.79
N CYS A 220 -0.27 -8.04 -5.80
CA CYS A 220 -0.94 -9.29 -5.51
C CYS A 220 -0.90 -9.58 -4.01
N SER A 221 -1.79 -10.44 -3.51
CA SER A 221 -1.52 -11.16 -2.26
C SER A 221 -0.78 -12.46 -2.55
N ALA A 222 -0.13 -13.03 -1.53
CA ALA A 222 0.56 -14.31 -1.68
C ALA A 222 0.50 -15.14 -0.38
N ASN A 223 0.41 -16.46 -0.51
CA ASN A 223 0.43 -17.39 0.61
C ASN A 223 1.09 -18.73 0.25
N VAL A 224 1.47 -19.51 1.27
CA VAL A 224 2.17 -20.80 1.14
C VAL A 224 1.33 -21.91 1.76
N GLY A 225 1.20 -23.03 1.06
CA GLY A 225 0.51 -24.22 1.56
C GLY A 225 1.36 -25.03 2.53
N PRO A 226 0.78 -26.01 3.22
CA PRO A 226 1.52 -26.94 4.08
C PRO A 226 2.52 -27.82 3.30
N ASP A 227 2.36 -27.93 2.00
CA ASP A 227 3.26 -28.58 1.04
C ASP A 227 4.43 -27.69 0.57
N GLY A 228 4.45 -26.42 1.01
CA GLY A 228 5.43 -25.43 0.56
C GLY A 228 5.09 -24.76 -0.77
N GLU A 229 3.96 -25.12 -1.40
CA GLU A 229 3.55 -24.54 -2.67
C GLU A 229 3.05 -23.10 -2.47
N THR A 230 3.65 -22.16 -3.20
CA THR A 230 3.28 -20.74 -3.15
C THR A 230 2.19 -20.44 -4.18
N ALA A 231 1.20 -19.65 -3.79
CA ALA A 231 0.18 -19.11 -4.69
C ALA A 231 0.18 -17.58 -4.62
N ILE A 232 -0.02 -16.92 -5.76
CA ILE A 232 -0.14 -15.46 -5.85
C ILE A 232 -1.48 -15.07 -6.47
N PHE A 233 -2.10 -14.01 -5.96
CA PHE A 233 -3.44 -13.56 -6.33
C PHE A 233 -3.41 -12.10 -6.76
N PHE A 234 -3.41 -11.85 -8.07
CA PHE A 234 -3.57 -10.50 -8.62
C PHE A 234 -5.04 -10.08 -8.60
N GLY A 235 -5.27 -8.78 -8.45
CA GLY A 235 -6.62 -8.22 -8.50
C GLY A 235 -6.64 -6.76 -8.08
N LEU A 236 -7.67 -6.02 -8.48
CA LEU A 236 -7.86 -4.66 -7.99
C LEU A 236 -8.40 -4.64 -6.55
N SER A 237 -8.56 -3.44 -6.00
CA SER A 237 -9.18 -3.28 -4.68
C SER A 237 -10.61 -3.82 -4.73
N GLY A 238 -11.02 -4.63 -3.74
CA GLY A 238 -12.38 -5.17 -3.64
C GLY A 238 -12.66 -6.44 -4.48
N THR A 239 -11.69 -6.97 -5.22
CA THR A 239 -11.87 -8.21 -6.02
C THR A 239 -11.63 -9.50 -5.23
N GLY A 240 -11.36 -9.41 -3.91
CA GLY A 240 -11.19 -10.58 -3.04
C GLY A 240 -9.75 -11.00 -2.74
N LYS A 241 -8.72 -10.22 -3.12
CA LYS A 241 -7.30 -10.57 -2.85
C LYS A 241 -7.05 -10.92 -1.38
N THR A 242 -7.39 -10.00 -0.47
CA THR A 242 -7.13 -10.15 0.97
C THR A 242 -7.91 -11.34 1.54
N THR A 243 -9.18 -11.46 1.20
CA THR A 243 -10.04 -12.55 1.72
C THR A 243 -9.59 -13.92 1.22
N LEU A 244 -9.26 -14.07 -0.07
CA LEU A 244 -8.80 -15.36 -0.62
C LEU A 244 -7.37 -15.72 -0.20
N SER A 245 -6.53 -14.73 0.13
CA SER A 245 -5.20 -15.01 0.67
C SER A 245 -5.18 -15.38 2.14
N ALA A 246 -6.19 -14.93 2.91
CA ALA A 246 -6.36 -15.20 4.34
C ALA A 246 -7.02 -16.57 4.58
N ASP A 247 -6.52 -17.60 3.89
CA ASP A 247 -6.94 -18.98 4.10
C ASP A 247 -6.30 -19.50 5.40
N PRO A 248 -7.09 -19.97 6.39
CA PRO A 248 -6.56 -20.44 7.67
C PRO A 248 -5.65 -21.67 7.55
N THR A 249 -5.62 -22.35 6.40
CA THR A 249 -4.77 -23.51 6.13
C THR A 249 -3.46 -23.13 5.43
N ARG A 250 -3.27 -21.86 5.06
CA ARG A 250 -2.11 -21.38 4.29
C ARG A 250 -1.42 -20.22 4.97
N HIS A 251 -0.09 -20.23 4.99
CA HIS A 251 0.70 -19.17 5.61
C HIS A 251 0.71 -17.91 4.75
N LEU A 252 0.22 -16.78 5.27
CA LEU A 252 0.17 -15.51 4.54
C LEU A 252 1.57 -14.91 4.37
N ILE A 253 2.05 -14.75 3.14
CA ILE A 253 3.30 -14.02 2.85
C ILE A 253 3.06 -12.51 2.95
N GLY A 254 1.96 -12.03 2.37
CA GLY A 254 1.53 -10.63 2.40
C GLY A 254 0.23 -10.42 1.61
N ASP A 255 -0.44 -9.29 1.80
CA ASP A 255 -1.79 -9.05 1.29
C ASP A 255 -1.86 -8.22 0.00
N ASP A 256 -0.78 -7.57 -0.44
CA ASP A 256 -0.90 -6.55 -1.51
C ASP A 256 0.32 -6.34 -2.41
N GLU A 257 1.56 -6.43 -1.90
CA GLU A 257 2.77 -6.05 -2.66
C GLU A 257 3.91 -7.06 -2.51
N HIS A 258 4.34 -7.67 -3.63
CA HIS A 258 5.39 -8.70 -3.62
C HIS A 258 6.39 -8.54 -4.76
N GLY A 259 7.57 -9.11 -4.58
CA GLY A 259 8.55 -9.33 -5.64
C GLY A 259 8.69 -10.82 -5.94
N TRP A 260 8.81 -11.18 -7.21
CA TRP A 260 9.24 -12.52 -7.64
C TRP A 260 10.66 -12.44 -8.20
N SER A 261 11.62 -12.82 -7.36
CA SER A 261 13.05 -12.86 -7.66
C SER A 261 13.46 -14.19 -8.30
N PRO A 262 14.75 -14.35 -8.67
CA PRO A 262 15.30 -15.67 -9.02
C PRO A 262 15.16 -16.74 -7.95
N ASP A 263 14.94 -16.37 -6.68
CA ASP A 263 14.93 -17.30 -5.53
C ASP A 263 13.52 -17.61 -5.01
N GLY A 264 12.52 -16.78 -5.33
CA GLY A 264 11.16 -16.97 -4.83
C GLY A 264 10.32 -15.70 -4.79
N VAL A 265 9.22 -15.76 -4.04
CA VAL A 265 8.36 -14.62 -3.77
C VAL A 265 8.71 -14.01 -2.42
N PHE A 266 8.73 -12.69 -2.32
CA PHE A 266 8.91 -12.00 -1.05
C PHE A 266 7.99 -10.79 -0.93
N ASN A 267 7.51 -10.54 0.28
CA ASN A 267 6.67 -9.40 0.61
C ASN A 267 7.49 -8.11 0.56
N PHE A 268 6.90 -7.01 0.09
CA PHE A 268 7.49 -5.69 0.21
C PHE A 268 7.21 -5.05 1.58
N GLU A 269 6.23 -5.56 2.29
CA GLU A 269 5.63 -4.92 3.47
C GLU A 269 5.94 -5.68 4.77
N GLY A 270 5.77 -4.99 5.90
CA GLY A 270 5.83 -5.54 7.26
C GLY A 270 4.46 -5.59 7.95
N GLY A 271 3.39 -5.33 7.21
CA GLY A 271 2.01 -5.26 7.69
C GLY A 271 0.99 -5.37 6.58
N CYS A 272 -0.28 -5.26 6.97
CA CYS A 272 -1.43 -5.30 6.07
C CYS A 272 -2.21 -3.99 6.16
N TYR A 273 -2.88 -3.61 5.06
CA TYR A 273 -3.72 -2.41 5.00
C TYR A 273 -5.12 -2.75 4.50
N ALA A 274 -5.80 -3.56 5.31
CA ALA A 274 -7.06 -4.18 4.99
C ALA A 274 -8.20 -3.15 4.87
N LYS A 275 -9.15 -3.43 3.97
CA LYS A 275 -10.44 -2.72 3.92
C LYS A 275 -11.34 -3.31 5.00
N VAL A 276 -12.01 -2.46 5.79
CA VAL A 276 -12.82 -2.91 6.95
C VAL A 276 -14.29 -2.48 6.89
N ILE A 277 -14.75 -1.94 5.77
CA ILE A 277 -16.19 -1.69 5.56
C ILE A 277 -16.92 -3.04 5.57
N ARG A 278 -17.97 -3.15 6.37
CA ARG A 278 -18.78 -4.36 6.56
C ARG A 278 -17.93 -5.58 6.95
N LEU A 279 -16.89 -5.36 7.75
CA LEU A 279 -16.01 -6.43 8.24
C LEU A 279 -16.80 -7.38 9.15
N ASP A 280 -16.73 -8.68 8.85
CA ASP A 280 -17.51 -9.69 9.55
C ASP A 280 -16.57 -10.64 10.32
N PRO A 281 -16.73 -10.80 11.65
CA PRO A 281 -15.90 -11.70 12.44
C PRO A 281 -16.05 -13.18 12.09
N GLU A 282 -17.16 -13.60 11.47
CA GLU A 282 -17.37 -14.98 11.04
C GLU A 282 -16.64 -15.28 9.72
N HIS A 283 -16.60 -14.30 8.81
CA HIS A 283 -15.99 -14.45 7.48
C HIS A 283 -14.50 -14.05 7.45
N GLU A 284 -14.10 -13.03 8.20
CA GLU A 284 -12.72 -12.54 8.29
C GLU A 284 -12.20 -12.45 9.74
N PRO A 285 -12.19 -13.56 10.51
CA PRO A 285 -11.88 -13.56 11.95
C PRO A 285 -10.49 -12.99 12.28
N GLU A 286 -9.47 -13.27 11.47
CA GLU A 286 -8.10 -12.80 11.72
C GLU A 286 -7.96 -11.29 11.53
N ILE A 287 -8.59 -10.75 10.48
CA ILE A 287 -8.61 -9.30 10.21
C ILE A 287 -9.40 -8.60 11.31
N TYR A 288 -10.59 -9.14 11.66
CA TYR A 288 -11.41 -8.61 12.73
C TYR A 288 -10.65 -8.57 14.06
N ALA A 289 -9.96 -9.65 14.43
CA ALA A 289 -9.12 -9.69 15.63
C ALA A 289 -8.00 -8.64 15.58
N ALA A 290 -7.35 -8.43 14.44
CA ALA A 290 -6.31 -7.41 14.28
C ALA A 290 -6.86 -5.98 14.50
N THR A 291 -8.12 -5.70 14.14
CA THR A 291 -8.76 -4.38 14.40
C THR A 291 -8.93 -4.04 15.88
N GLN A 292 -8.84 -5.03 16.77
CA GLN A 292 -9.03 -4.89 18.21
C GLN A 292 -7.73 -4.85 19.00
N GLN A 293 -6.58 -4.84 18.33
CA GLN A 293 -5.28 -4.88 18.98
C GLN A 293 -4.64 -3.49 19.09
N PHE A 294 -3.98 -3.23 20.21
CA PHE A 294 -3.21 -2.01 20.40
C PHE A 294 -2.05 -1.94 19.40
N GLY A 295 -1.90 -0.78 18.76
CA GLY A 295 -0.94 -0.57 17.66
C GLY A 295 -1.58 -0.62 16.27
N THR A 296 -2.80 -1.15 16.14
CA THR A 296 -3.59 -1.01 14.91
C THR A 296 -4.06 0.43 14.73
N VAL A 297 -3.99 0.91 13.48
CA VAL A 297 -4.55 2.20 13.06
C VAL A 297 -5.79 1.93 12.19
N LEU A 298 -6.97 2.38 12.65
CA LEU A 298 -8.21 2.36 11.90
C LEU A 298 -8.44 3.74 11.26
N GLU A 299 -8.45 3.78 9.95
CA GLU A 299 -8.58 5.01 9.17
C GLU A 299 -10.02 5.18 8.68
N ASN A 300 -10.61 6.33 8.99
CA ASN A 300 -11.94 6.78 8.59
C ASN A 300 -13.12 5.90 9.05
N VAL A 301 -12.93 5.06 10.08
CA VAL A 301 -14.04 4.32 10.69
C VAL A 301 -14.90 5.24 11.56
N THR A 302 -16.21 4.97 11.60
CA THR A 302 -17.13 5.65 12.52
C THR A 302 -17.11 4.96 13.87
N LEU A 303 -17.16 5.75 14.95
CA LEU A 303 -17.23 5.25 16.32
C LEU A 303 -18.56 5.66 16.95
N ASP A 304 -19.13 4.76 17.76
CA ASP A 304 -20.21 5.13 18.66
C ASP A 304 -19.69 6.14 19.70
N PRO A 305 -20.32 7.32 19.86
CA PRO A 305 -19.77 8.39 20.67
C PRO A 305 -19.72 8.09 22.17
N LEU A 306 -20.52 7.14 22.66
CA LEU A 306 -20.59 6.78 24.08
C LEU A 306 -19.66 5.63 24.43
N SER A 307 -19.79 4.52 23.71
CA SER A 307 -19.08 3.26 23.95
C SER A 307 -17.72 3.21 23.27
N ARG A 308 -17.47 4.04 22.24
CA ARG A 308 -16.30 3.98 21.36
C ARG A 308 -16.10 2.65 20.64
N SER A 309 -17.16 1.86 20.47
CA SER A 309 -17.15 0.72 19.57
C SER A 309 -17.08 1.19 18.12
N VAL A 310 -16.40 0.42 17.28
CA VAL A 310 -16.34 0.67 15.84
C VAL A 310 -17.64 0.22 15.19
N ASP A 311 -18.22 1.09 14.36
CA ASP A 311 -19.28 0.73 13.43
C ASP A 311 -18.66 0.46 12.06
N PHE A 312 -18.44 -0.83 11.76
CA PHE A 312 -17.86 -1.25 10.49
C PHE A 312 -18.85 -1.14 9.32
N ASP A 313 -20.16 -1.03 9.57
CA ASP A 313 -21.18 -0.90 8.51
C ASP A 313 -21.34 0.55 8.05
N SER A 314 -20.87 1.51 8.85
CA SER A 314 -20.96 2.93 8.54
C SER A 314 -20.04 3.34 7.38
N GLU A 315 -20.64 3.94 6.37
CA GLU A 315 -19.98 4.61 5.25
C GLU A 315 -20.05 6.15 5.35
N GLU A 316 -20.38 6.69 6.53
CA GLU A 316 -20.63 8.12 6.75
C GLU A 316 -19.46 9.00 6.27
N ILE A 317 -18.22 8.56 6.52
CA ILE A 317 -17.00 9.23 6.04
C ILE A 317 -16.63 8.72 4.65
N THR A 318 -16.59 7.40 4.47
CA THR A 318 -16.18 6.73 3.22
C THR A 318 -16.51 5.24 3.27
N GLU A 319 -16.69 4.61 2.12
CA GLU A 319 -16.65 3.14 2.00
C GLU A 319 -15.22 2.57 2.01
N ASN A 320 -14.20 3.41 1.87
CA ASN A 320 -12.80 2.98 1.91
C ASN A 320 -12.22 3.08 3.32
N THR A 321 -12.96 2.61 4.32
CA THR A 321 -12.44 2.47 5.70
C THR A 321 -11.34 1.40 5.73
N ARG A 322 -10.29 1.65 6.50
CA ARG A 322 -9.07 0.83 6.49
C ARG A 322 -8.58 0.48 7.88
N ALA A 323 -7.86 -0.64 7.98
CA ALA A 323 -7.07 -1.00 9.14
C ALA A 323 -5.62 -1.26 8.71
N SER A 324 -4.67 -0.55 9.32
CA SER A 324 -3.24 -0.79 9.19
C SER A 324 -2.71 -1.45 10.46
N TYR A 325 -2.11 -2.62 10.31
CA TYR A 325 -1.56 -3.39 11.43
C TYR A 325 -0.32 -4.16 11.00
N PRO A 326 0.62 -4.44 11.92
CA PRO A 326 1.79 -5.25 11.63
C PRO A 326 1.38 -6.68 11.25
N ILE A 327 2.16 -7.33 10.39
CA ILE A 327 1.81 -8.65 9.85
C ILE A 327 1.76 -9.71 10.95
N ASP A 328 2.52 -9.51 12.02
CA ASP A 328 2.58 -10.36 13.21
C ASP A 328 1.23 -10.48 13.95
N PHE A 329 0.25 -9.60 13.66
CA PHE A 329 -1.12 -9.71 14.20
C PHE A 329 -1.95 -10.79 13.50
N ILE A 330 -1.50 -11.26 12.33
CA ILE A 330 -2.07 -12.42 11.65
C ILE A 330 -1.35 -13.66 12.18
N PRO A 331 -2.02 -14.55 12.94
CA PRO A 331 -1.35 -15.69 13.56
C PRO A 331 -0.69 -16.63 12.54
N ASN A 332 -1.33 -16.80 11.37
CA ASN A 332 -0.85 -17.67 10.32
C ASN A 332 0.03 -16.98 9.27
N HIS A 333 0.75 -15.91 9.63
CA HIS A 333 1.69 -15.28 8.69
C HIS A 333 2.92 -16.17 8.43
N MET A 334 3.55 -16.01 7.27
CA MET A 334 4.82 -16.65 6.91
C MET A 334 5.98 -15.88 7.56
N PRO A 335 6.72 -16.46 8.51
CA PRO A 335 7.83 -15.77 9.15
C PRO A 335 8.87 -15.33 8.11
N GLY A 336 9.30 -14.07 8.21
CA GLY A 336 10.25 -13.48 7.27
C GLY A 336 9.64 -13.06 5.94
N GLY A 337 8.36 -13.34 5.66
CA GLY A 337 7.67 -12.82 4.46
C GLY A 337 8.26 -13.30 3.14
N ILE A 338 8.82 -14.51 3.09
CA ILE A 338 9.44 -15.11 1.89
C ILE A 338 8.81 -16.49 1.64
N GLY A 339 8.47 -16.77 0.39
CA GLY A 339 7.99 -18.06 -0.10
C GLY A 339 8.78 -18.52 -1.33
N GLY A 340 8.56 -19.77 -1.74
CA GLY A 340 9.17 -20.34 -2.93
C GLY A 340 8.61 -19.75 -4.23
N HIS A 341 8.94 -20.39 -5.36
CA HIS A 341 8.32 -20.04 -6.63
C HIS A 341 6.83 -20.42 -6.65
N PRO A 342 5.95 -19.57 -7.20
CA PRO A 342 4.54 -19.87 -7.31
C PRO A 342 4.28 -21.09 -8.19
N SER A 343 3.51 -22.06 -7.67
CA SER A 343 2.91 -23.12 -8.49
C SER A 343 1.63 -22.64 -9.17
N ASP A 344 0.94 -21.65 -8.56
CA ASP A 344 -0.31 -21.08 -9.06
C ASP A 344 -0.29 -19.55 -9.08
N VAL A 345 -0.71 -18.98 -10.20
CA VAL A 345 -0.94 -17.55 -10.42
C VAL A 345 -2.42 -17.34 -10.69
N VAL A 346 -3.09 -16.58 -9.83
CA VAL A 346 -4.53 -16.34 -9.91
C VAL A 346 -4.79 -14.89 -10.27
N PHE A 347 -5.59 -14.66 -11.31
CA PHE A 347 -6.10 -13.35 -11.69
C PHE A 347 -7.55 -13.23 -11.25
N LEU A 348 -7.81 -12.38 -10.26
CA LEU A 348 -9.14 -12.08 -9.74
C LEU A 348 -9.77 -10.94 -10.54
N THR A 349 -10.96 -11.19 -11.09
CA THR A 349 -11.78 -10.18 -11.76
C THR A 349 -13.17 -10.13 -11.14
N ALA A 350 -13.68 -8.94 -10.80
CA ALA A 350 -15.07 -8.78 -10.45
C ALA A 350 -15.89 -8.45 -11.71
N ASP A 351 -16.27 -9.46 -12.49
CA ASP A 351 -17.03 -9.24 -13.73
C ASP A 351 -18.51 -8.94 -13.43
N ALA A 352 -18.90 -7.66 -13.47
CA ALA A 352 -20.27 -7.23 -13.25
C ALA A 352 -21.21 -7.47 -14.45
N PHE A 353 -20.68 -7.90 -15.60
CA PHE A 353 -21.48 -8.23 -16.77
C PHE A 353 -21.97 -9.69 -16.76
N GLY A 354 -21.43 -10.54 -15.88
CA GLY A 354 -21.85 -11.93 -15.72
C GLY A 354 -21.50 -12.82 -16.92
N VAL A 355 -20.39 -12.51 -17.60
CA VAL A 355 -19.95 -13.19 -18.83
C VAL A 355 -18.84 -14.19 -18.51
N MET A 356 -17.89 -13.81 -17.65
CA MET A 356 -16.73 -14.64 -17.32
C MET A 356 -17.15 -15.89 -16.52
N PRO A 357 -16.60 -17.08 -16.83
CA PRO A 357 -16.84 -18.27 -16.02
C PRO A 357 -16.30 -18.08 -14.59
N PRO A 358 -16.77 -18.87 -13.61
CA PRO A 358 -16.25 -18.81 -12.25
C PRO A 358 -14.73 -19.01 -12.19
N ILE A 359 -14.22 -19.98 -12.97
CA ILE A 359 -12.78 -20.25 -13.08
C ILE A 359 -12.43 -20.69 -14.50
N ALA A 360 -11.28 -20.25 -15.01
CA ALA A 360 -10.70 -20.71 -16.27
C ALA A 360 -9.19 -20.89 -16.12
N ARG A 361 -8.66 -22.02 -16.62
CA ARG A 361 -7.21 -22.21 -16.77
C ARG A 361 -6.73 -21.51 -18.03
N LEU A 362 -5.74 -20.63 -17.90
CA LEU A 362 -5.21 -19.84 -19.01
C LEU A 362 -4.01 -20.53 -19.65
N THR A 363 -3.89 -20.39 -20.97
CA THR A 363 -2.61 -20.60 -21.68
C THR A 363 -1.66 -19.42 -21.40
N ALA A 364 -0.35 -19.59 -21.65
CA ALA A 364 0.62 -18.51 -21.46
C ALA A 364 0.29 -17.22 -22.25
N VAL A 365 -0.25 -17.37 -23.47
CA VAL A 365 -0.69 -16.23 -24.31
C VAL A 365 -1.90 -15.53 -23.68
N GLN A 366 -2.88 -16.29 -23.20
CA GLN A 366 -4.04 -15.73 -22.49
C GLN A 366 -3.62 -15.08 -21.17
N ALA A 367 -2.67 -15.66 -20.43
CA ALA A 367 -2.15 -15.09 -19.20
C ALA A 367 -1.55 -13.71 -19.44
N LYS A 368 -0.66 -13.56 -20.45
CA LYS A 368 -0.11 -12.25 -20.84
C LYS A 368 -1.21 -11.26 -21.24
N TYR A 369 -2.19 -11.71 -22.04
CA TYR A 369 -3.32 -10.86 -22.47
C TYR A 369 -4.16 -10.37 -21.28
N HIS A 370 -4.57 -11.26 -20.38
CA HIS A 370 -5.39 -10.90 -19.22
C HIS A 370 -4.61 -10.09 -18.20
N PHE A 371 -3.31 -10.33 -18.03
CA PHE A 371 -2.46 -9.53 -17.18
C PHE A 371 -2.30 -8.11 -17.70
N LEU A 372 -2.03 -7.94 -19.01
CA LEU A 372 -1.96 -6.61 -19.64
C LEU A 372 -3.30 -5.89 -19.64
N SER A 373 -4.41 -6.62 -19.79
CA SER A 373 -5.75 -6.06 -19.72
C SER A 373 -6.08 -5.59 -18.30
N GLY A 374 -5.77 -6.41 -17.29
CA GLY A 374 -6.11 -6.15 -15.90
C GLY A 374 -7.59 -5.77 -15.71
N TYR A 375 -8.46 -6.54 -16.35
CA TYR A 375 -9.90 -6.29 -16.37
C TYR A 375 -10.54 -6.52 -14.99
N THR A 376 -11.43 -5.61 -14.61
CA THR A 376 -12.46 -5.78 -13.58
C THR A 376 -13.63 -4.85 -13.89
N ALA A 377 -14.74 -4.95 -13.16
CA ALA A 377 -15.79 -3.94 -13.20
C ALA A 377 -15.85 -3.13 -11.89
N LYS A 378 -16.25 -1.87 -12.02
CA LYS A 378 -16.78 -1.06 -10.91
C LYS A 378 -18.29 -1.23 -10.88
N VAL A 379 -18.87 -1.31 -9.69
CA VAL A 379 -20.32 -1.46 -9.52
C VAL A 379 -20.92 -0.27 -8.77
N ALA A 380 -22.20 -0.04 -9.01
CA ALA A 380 -22.96 1.01 -8.35
C ALA A 380 -22.90 0.86 -6.81
N GLY A 381 -22.65 1.96 -6.11
CA GLY A 381 -22.61 1.99 -4.65
C GLY A 381 -21.34 1.40 -4.01
N THR A 382 -20.24 1.25 -4.76
CA THR A 382 -18.91 0.92 -4.20
C THR A 382 -17.87 2.02 -4.40
N GLU A 383 -18.19 3.01 -5.25
CA GLU A 383 -17.41 4.20 -5.52
C GLU A 383 -18.34 5.40 -5.77
N ARG A 384 -17.96 6.58 -5.25
CA ARG A 384 -18.74 7.81 -5.38
C ARG A 384 -18.95 8.18 -6.85
N GLY A 385 -20.21 8.26 -7.28
CA GLY A 385 -20.58 8.68 -8.64
C GLY A 385 -20.74 7.56 -9.67
N VAL A 386 -20.56 6.29 -9.29
CA VAL A 386 -20.86 5.14 -10.16
C VAL A 386 -22.32 4.72 -9.92
N THR A 387 -23.15 4.86 -10.94
CA THR A 387 -24.58 4.48 -10.91
C THR A 387 -24.88 3.21 -11.70
N GLU A 388 -24.01 2.82 -12.62
CA GLU A 388 -24.12 1.63 -13.46
C GLU A 388 -22.78 0.86 -13.50
N PRO A 389 -22.80 -0.47 -13.69
CA PRO A 389 -21.58 -1.24 -13.86
C PRO A 389 -20.72 -0.69 -15.00
N SER A 390 -19.44 -0.44 -14.73
CA SER A 390 -18.50 0.05 -15.74
C SER A 390 -17.24 -0.81 -15.78
N ALA A 391 -16.86 -1.22 -16.99
CA ALA A 391 -15.61 -1.93 -17.22
C ALA A 391 -14.42 -1.02 -16.89
N THR A 392 -13.45 -1.56 -16.16
CA THR A 392 -12.19 -0.90 -15.84
C THR A 392 -11.05 -1.82 -16.25
N PHE A 393 -10.06 -1.24 -16.93
CA PHE A 393 -8.85 -1.93 -17.35
C PHE A 393 -7.68 -1.25 -16.64
N SER A 394 -6.99 -2.00 -15.80
CA SER A 394 -5.84 -1.51 -15.03
C SER A 394 -4.70 -2.46 -15.27
N ALA A 395 -3.88 -2.16 -16.28
CA ALA A 395 -2.77 -3.02 -16.71
C ALA A 395 -1.95 -3.57 -15.53
N CYS A 396 -1.58 -4.85 -15.62
CA CYS A 396 -0.89 -5.61 -14.59
C CYS A 396 -1.63 -5.65 -13.24
N PHE A 397 -2.94 -5.41 -13.26
CA PHE A 397 -3.78 -5.20 -12.07
C PHE A 397 -3.27 -4.07 -11.16
N GLY A 398 -2.51 -3.10 -11.69
CA GLY A 398 -1.77 -2.14 -10.86
C GLY A 398 -1.33 -0.86 -11.55
N ALA A 399 -1.95 -0.49 -12.68
CA ALA A 399 -1.50 0.61 -13.56
C ALA A 399 -1.10 1.91 -12.84
N PRO A 400 -1.83 2.43 -11.82
CA PRO A 400 -1.43 3.66 -11.12
C PRO A 400 -0.06 3.60 -10.42
N PHE A 401 0.50 2.40 -10.24
CA PHE A 401 1.75 2.14 -9.53
C PHE A 401 2.89 1.73 -10.46
N LEU A 402 2.70 1.74 -11.79
CA LEU A 402 3.69 1.30 -12.76
C LEU A 402 4.44 2.50 -13.37
N PRO A 403 5.73 2.70 -13.04
CA PRO A 403 6.55 3.71 -13.67
C PRO A 403 6.97 3.29 -15.08
N ARG A 404 7.21 2.00 -15.32
CA ARG A 404 7.64 1.49 -16.63
C ARG A 404 6.43 1.09 -17.48
N HIS A 405 6.64 0.89 -18.77
CA HIS A 405 5.58 0.42 -19.66
C HIS A 405 5.09 -0.98 -19.24
N PRO A 406 3.76 -1.27 -19.26
CA PRO A 406 3.20 -2.55 -18.80
C PRO A 406 3.84 -3.81 -19.42
N ASN A 407 4.28 -3.71 -20.68
CA ASN A 407 4.97 -4.80 -21.38
C ASN A 407 6.24 -5.28 -20.65
N VAL A 408 6.93 -4.44 -19.88
CA VAL A 408 8.10 -4.86 -19.09
C VAL A 408 7.65 -5.92 -18.07
N TYR A 409 6.65 -5.60 -17.26
CA TYR A 409 6.13 -6.49 -16.23
C TYR A 409 5.48 -7.75 -16.83
N ALA A 410 4.74 -7.60 -17.93
CA ALA A 410 4.09 -8.74 -18.60
C ALA A 410 5.09 -9.73 -19.24
N THR A 411 6.20 -9.22 -19.79
CA THR A 411 7.29 -10.06 -20.29
C THR A 411 7.91 -10.84 -19.13
N MET A 412 8.29 -10.15 -18.06
CA MET A 412 8.87 -10.78 -16.86
C MET A 412 7.94 -11.85 -16.26
N LEU A 413 6.64 -11.55 -16.12
CA LEU A 413 5.66 -12.53 -15.63
C LEU A 413 5.61 -13.77 -16.52
N GLY A 414 5.60 -13.58 -17.84
CA GLY A 414 5.61 -14.68 -18.80
C GLY A 414 6.86 -15.56 -18.68
N GLU A 415 8.03 -14.95 -18.58
CA GLU A 415 9.31 -15.66 -18.40
C GLU A 415 9.31 -16.47 -17.10
N ARG A 416 8.82 -15.89 -16.00
CA ARG A 416 8.71 -16.56 -14.70
C ARG A 416 7.73 -17.74 -14.72
N ILE A 417 6.56 -17.56 -15.33
CA ILE A 417 5.57 -18.65 -15.50
C ILE A 417 6.18 -19.81 -16.29
N GLU A 418 6.86 -19.52 -17.39
CA GLU A 418 7.48 -20.54 -18.25
C GLU A 418 8.65 -21.24 -17.55
N GLN A 419 9.54 -20.48 -16.90
CA GLN A 419 10.70 -21.02 -16.18
C GLN A 419 10.31 -21.97 -15.05
N HIS A 420 9.24 -21.65 -14.32
CA HIS A 420 8.84 -22.39 -13.11
C HIS A 420 7.63 -23.31 -13.32
N GLY A 421 7.04 -23.33 -14.53
CA GLY A 421 5.89 -24.17 -14.85
C GLY A 421 4.61 -23.80 -14.09
N ALA A 422 4.45 -22.53 -13.69
CA ALA A 422 3.32 -22.07 -12.90
C ALA A 422 2.01 -22.17 -13.69
N ARG A 423 0.94 -22.65 -13.05
CA ARG A 423 -0.40 -22.68 -13.62
C ARG A 423 -1.05 -21.31 -13.47
N VAL A 424 -1.74 -20.84 -14.50
CA VAL A 424 -2.41 -19.53 -14.45
C VAL A 424 -3.92 -19.72 -14.52
N TRP A 425 -4.63 -19.03 -13.62
CA TRP A 425 -6.07 -19.10 -13.46
C TRP A 425 -6.68 -17.71 -13.59
N LEU A 426 -7.83 -17.62 -14.24
CA LEU A 426 -8.73 -16.46 -14.17
C LEU A 426 -9.92 -16.86 -13.31
N VAL A 427 -10.15 -16.13 -12.22
CA VAL A 427 -11.26 -16.37 -11.29
C VAL A 427 -12.17 -15.16 -11.26
N ASN A 428 -13.46 -15.38 -11.53
CA ASN A 428 -14.46 -14.34 -11.46
C ASN A 428 -15.01 -14.27 -10.02
N THR A 429 -14.80 -13.15 -9.33
CA THR A 429 -15.35 -12.86 -7.99
C THR A 429 -16.51 -11.85 -8.05
N GLY A 430 -16.99 -11.61 -9.26
CA GLY A 430 -18.08 -10.70 -9.61
C GLY A 430 -19.41 -11.43 -9.71
N TRP A 431 -20.12 -11.26 -10.82
CA TRP A 431 -21.49 -11.72 -11.02
C TRP A 431 -21.57 -12.93 -11.95
N THR A 432 -22.66 -13.67 -11.82
CA THR A 432 -23.03 -14.80 -12.70
C THR A 432 -24.54 -14.87 -12.89
N GLY A 433 -24.99 -15.64 -13.88
CA GLY A 433 -26.41 -15.81 -14.21
C GLY A 433 -27.06 -14.56 -14.85
N GLY A 434 -26.25 -13.58 -15.24
CA GLY A 434 -26.68 -12.31 -15.82
C GLY A 434 -25.84 -11.13 -15.31
N PRO A 435 -26.04 -9.93 -15.87
CA PRO A 435 -25.36 -8.73 -15.42
C PRO A 435 -25.85 -8.30 -14.03
N TYR A 436 -25.10 -7.42 -13.37
CA TYR A 436 -25.51 -6.76 -12.13
C TYR A 436 -26.95 -6.21 -12.22
N GLY A 437 -27.73 -6.43 -11.16
CA GLY A 437 -29.16 -6.08 -11.09
C GLY A 437 -30.09 -7.20 -11.55
N THR A 438 -29.62 -8.16 -12.37
CA THR A 438 -30.38 -9.36 -12.76
C THR A 438 -29.72 -10.65 -12.24
N GLY A 439 -28.40 -10.76 -12.40
CA GLY A 439 -27.60 -11.86 -11.87
C GLY A 439 -27.27 -11.68 -10.38
N THR A 440 -26.55 -12.65 -9.84
CA THR A 440 -26.11 -12.64 -8.44
C THR A 440 -24.59 -12.62 -8.36
N ARG A 441 -24.06 -12.01 -7.29
CA ARG A 441 -22.62 -12.04 -7.03
C ARG A 441 -22.21 -13.47 -6.64
N MET A 442 -21.08 -13.95 -7.13
CA MET A 442 -20.55 -15.27 -6.79
C MET A 442 -20.33 -15.35 -5.27
N PRO A 443 -20.93 -16.35 -4.58
CA PRO A 443 -20.74 -16.49 -3.14
C PRO A 443 -19.29 -16.82 -2.81
N ILE A 444 -18.76 -16.21 -1.76
CA ILE A 444 -17.37 -16.39 -1.36
C ILE A 444 -17.05 -17.84 -1.00
N ALA A 445 -18.01 -18.58 -0.41
CA ALA A 445 -17.84 -20.00 -0.09
C ALA A 445 -17.68 -20.91 -1.33
N HIS A 446 -18.06 -20.44 -2.52
CA HIS A 446 -17.86 -21.16 -3.78
C HIS A 446 -16.59 -20.72 -4.54
N THR A 447 -16.03 -19.58 -4.17
CA THR A 447 -14.84 -18.98 -4.80
C THR A 447 -13.62 -19.45 -4.03
#